data_AF-A0A6I5HFL4-F1
#
_entry.id   AF-A0A6I5HFL4-F1
#
_cell.length_a   1.000
_cell.length_b   1.000
_cell.length_c   1.000
_cell.angle_alpha   90.00
_cell.angle_beta   90.00
_cell.angle_gamma   90.00
#
_symmetry.space_group_name_H-M   'P 1'
#
loop_
_entity.id
_entity.type
_entity.pdbx_description
1 polymer ?
#
loop_
_entity_poly.entity_id
_entity_poly.type
_entity_poly.pdbx_seq_one_letter_code
_entity_poly.pdbx_strand_id
1 'polypeptide(L)' 'LAQQLIQHGIRPGHAVAVLLQRSIATITTVLALAKTGAVHVPLDTRYPAERIRHILDDTDARLLITD' A
#
# COMPACT_ATOMS: atom_id res chain seq x y z
N LEU A 1 -11.23 6.59 -1.95
CA LEU A 1 -9.88 6.08 -1.59
C LEU A 1 -8.81 7.18 -1.44
N ALA A 2 -8.38 7.89 -2.49
CA ALA A 2 -7.28 8.89 -2.34
C ALA A 2 -7.52 9.93 -1.24
N GLN A 3 -8.73 10.52 -1.20
CA GLN A 3 -9.11 11.45 -0.15
C GLN A 3 -9.08 10.83 1.26
N GLN A 4 -9.52 9.58 1.39
CA GLN A 4 -9.48 8.85 2.67
C GLN A 4 -8.04 8.62 3.11
N LEU A 5 -7.14 8.25 2.20
CA LEU A 5 -5.72 8.08 2.51
C LEU A 5 -5.10 9.40 3.03
N ILE A 6 -5.43 10.53 2.42
CA ILE A 6 -4.97 11.86 2.88
C ILE A 6 -5.51 12.18 4.28
N GLN A 7 -6.79 11.88 4.54
CA GLN A 7 -7.43 12.02 5.85
C GLN A 7 -6.78 11.12 6.91
N HIS A 8 -6.29 9.93 6.51
CA HIS A 8 -5.49 9.04 7.36
C HIS A 8 -4.02 9.48 7.51
N GLY A 9 -3.66 10.67 7.03
CA GLY A 9 -2.31 11.22 7.23
C GLY A 9 -1.29 10.80 6.17
N ILE A 10 -1.71 10.14 5.08
CA ILE A 10 -0.80 9.88 3.95
C ILE A 10 -0.39 11.21 3.31
N ARG A 11 0.90 11.30 2.99
CA ARG A 11 1.56 12.45 2.37
C ARG A 11 2.42 11.96 1.21
N PRO A 12 2.79 12.86 0.28
CA PRO A 12 3.75 12.52 -0.76
C PRO A 12 5.03 11.89 -0.17
N GLY A 13 5.49 10.81 -0.78
CA GLY A 13 6.67 10.05 -0.32
C GLY A 13 6.41 9.00 0.77
N HIS A 14 5.25 9.01 1.45
CA HIS A 14 4.93 7.93 2.40
C HIS A 14 4.77 6.60 1.66
N ALA A 15 5.38 5.53 2.19
CA ALA A 15 5.17 4.18 1.70
C ALA A 15 3.82 3.62 2.18
N VAL A 16 3.07 3.02 1.25
CA VAL A 16 1.82 2.29 1.52
C VAL A 16 1.91 0.92 0.90
N ALA A 17 1.79 -0.10 1.74
CA ALA A 17 1.80 -1.49 1.34
C ALA A 17 0.44 -1.93 0.79
N VAL A 18 0.46 -2.74 -0.26
CA VAL A 18 -0.75 -3.26 -0.91
C VAL A 18 -0.65 -4.77 -1.02
N LEU A 19 -1.51 -5.45 -0.28
CA LEU A 19 -1.66 -6.90 -0.25
C LEU A 19 -3.04 -7.26 -0.78
N LEU A 20 -3.19 -7.20 -2.10
CA LEU A 20 -4.43 -7.47 -2.82
C LEU A 20 -4.16 -8.38 -4.01
N GLN A 21 -5.08 -9.29 -4.33
CA GLN A 21 -5.02 -10.03 -5.58
C GLN A 21 -5.32 -9.12 -6.78
N ARG A 22 -4.95 -9.56 -8.00
CA ARG A 22 -5.26 -8.79 -9.23
C ARG A 22 -6.78 -8.62 -9.36
N SER A 23 -7.24 -7.37 -9.25
CA SER A 23 -8.66 -7.01 -9.26
C SER A 23 -8.83 -5.51 -9.56
N ILE A 24 -10.08 -5.07 -9.68
CA ILE A 24 -10.43 -3.65 -9.79
C ILE A 24 -9.99 -2.88 -8.52
N ALA A 25 -10.06 -3.52 -7.34
CA ALA A 25 -9.62 -2.91 -6.09
C ALA A 25 -8.13 -2.56 -6.12
N THR A 26 -7.30 -3.44 -6.69
CA THR A 26 -5.85 -3.22 -6.83
C THR A 26 -5.55 -2.07 -7.78
N ILE A 27 -6.23 -1.99 -8.93
CA ILE A 27 -6.07 -0.86 -9.85
C ILE A 27 -6.52 0.46 -9.21
N THR A 28 -7.65 0.44 -8.51
CA THR A 28 -8.19 1.61 -7.81
C THR A 28 -7.24 2.09 -6.71
N THR A 29 -6.61 1.14 -6.01
CA THR A 29 -5.60 1.41 -4.97
C THR A 29 -4.36 2.07 -5.54
N VAL A 30 -3.78 1.52 -6.61
CA VAL A 30 -2.60 2.10 -7.28
C VAL A 30 -2.90 3.53 -7.77
N LEU A 31 -4.05 3.75 -8.40
CA LEU A 31 -4.47 5.09 -8.84
C LEU A 31 -4.69 6.05 -7.67
N ALA A 32 -5.25 5.57 -6.56
CA ALA A 32 -5.43 6.39 -5.37
C ALA A 32 -4.09 6.81 -4.76
N LEU A 33 -3.12 5.89 -4.65
CA LEU A 33 -1.78 6.18 -4.15
C LEU A 33 -1.06 7.18 -5.05
N ALA A 34 -1.12 6.98 -6.37
CA ALA A 34 -0.57 7.93 -7.34
C ALA A 34 -1.13 9.35 -7.16
N LYS A 35 -2.45 9.49 -6.93
CA LYS A 35 -3.09 10.79 -6.66
C LYS A 35 -2.63 11.45 -5.36
N THR A 36 -2.21 10.66 -4.36
CA THR A 36 -1.67 11.20 -3.10
C THR A 36 -0.18 11.53 -3.15
N GLY A 37 0.52 11.10 -4.21
CA GLY A 37 1.99 11.15 -4.27
C GLY A 37 2.69 10.13 -3.37
N ALA A 38 1.95 9.16 -2.83
CA ALA A 38 2.48 8.10 -1.98
C ALA A 38 3.24 7.05 -2.80
N VAL A 39 4.15 6.34 -2.14
CA VAL A 39 4.92 5.23 -2.72
C VAL A 39 4.13 3.94 -2.56
N HIS A 40 3.89 3.26 -3.68
CA HIS A 40 3.21 1.97 -3.70
C HIS A 40 4.20 0.83 -3.45
N VAL A 41 3.97 0.04 -2.39
CA VAL A 41 4.76 -1.15 -2.05
C VAL A 41 3.93 -2.42 -2.31
N PRO A 42 4.11 -3.10 -3.45
CA PRO A 42 3.34 -4.30 -3.77
C PRO A 42 3.78 -5.49 -2.91
N LEU A 43 2.80 -6.17 -2.31
CA LEU A 43 2.98 -7.41 -1.57
C LEU A 43 2.21 -8.55 -2.25
N ASP A 44 2.73 -9.77 -2.12
CA ASP A 44 2.09 -10.98 -2.62
C ASP A 44 1.66 -11.86 -1.44
N THR A 45 0.41 -12.33 -1.46
CA THR A 45 -0.14 -13.22 -0.41
C THR A 45 0.55 -14.57 -0.37
N ARG A 46 1.29 -14.95 -1.43
CA ARG A 46 2.09 -16.18 -1.48
C ARG A 46 3.41 -16.04 -0.74
N TYR A 47 3.80 -14.83 -0.31
CA TYR A 47 5.00 -14.65 0.49
C TYR A 47 4.78 -15.17 1.92
N PRO A 48 5.80 -15.83 2.51
CA PRO A 48 5.74 -16.18 3.91
C PRO A 48 5.64 -14.91 4.77
N ALA A 49 4.99 -15.02 5.93
CA ALA A 49 4.73 -13.88 6.81
C ALA A 49 6.01 -13.12 7.22
N GLU A 50 7.12 -13.82 7.39
CA GLU A 50 8.43 -13.21 7.66
C GLU A 50 8.87 -12.27 6.54
N ARG A 51 8.73 -12.69 5.28
CA ARG A 51 9.08 -11.89 4.10
C ARG A 51 8.20 -10.63 4.02
N ILE A 52 6.92 -10.77 4.32
CA ILE A 52 5.98 -9.64 4.38
C ILE A 52 6.43 -8.64 5.45
N ARG A 53 6.68 -9.13 6.67
CA ARG A 53 7.14 -8.29 7.79
C ARG A 53 8.44 -7.57 7.46
N HIS A 54 9.41 -8.28 6.89
CA HIS A 54 10.68 -7.69 6.46
C HIS A 54 10.48 -6.55 5.45
N ILE A 55 9.60 -6.70 4.47
CA ILE A 55 9.31 -5.62 3.50
C ILE A 55 8.63 -4.43 4.19
N LEU A 56 7.68 -4.69 5.10
CA LEU A 56 7.00 -3.62 5.83
C LEU A 56 7.98 -2.81 6.68
N ASP A 57 8.90 -3.48 7.36
CA ASP A 57 9.91 -2.85 8.21
C ASP A 57 10.94 -2.08 7.37
N ASP A 58 11.43 -2.66 6.27
CA ASP A 58 12.40 -2.03 5.36
C ASP A 58 11.84 -0.77 4.67
N THR A 59 10.53 -0.76 4.38
CA THR A 59 9.88 0.36 3.68
C THR A 59 9.27 1.42 4.59
N ASP A 60 9.29 1.21 5.92
CA ASP A 60 8.56 2.04 6.91
C ASP A 60 7.10 2.30 6.46
N ALA A 61 6.44 1.25 5.96
CA ALA A 61 5.10 1.36 5.40
C ALA A 61 4.10 1.86 6.45
N ARG A 62 3.47 3.01 6.19
CA ARG A 62 2.56 3.68 7.13
C ARG A 62 1.17 3.05 7.20
N LEU A 63 0.77 2.38 6.12
CA LEU A 63 -0.52 1.70 5.99
C LEU A 63 -0.36 0.42 5.17
N LEU A 64 -1.20 -0.57 5.49
CA LEU A 64 -1.41 -1.77 4.69
C LEU A 64 -2.84 -1.76 4.16
N ILE A 65 -2.99 -1.88 2.84
CA ILE A 65 -4.28 -2.05 2.17
C ILE A 65 -4.43 -3.54 1.83
N THR A 66 -5.50 -4.16 2.31
CA THR A 66 -5.84 -5.58 2.10
C THR A 66 -7.36 -5.76 2.02
N ASP A 67 -7.82 -6.99 1.72
CA ASP A 67 -9.24 -7.33 1.49
C ASP A 67 -10.12 -7.20 2.76
#